data_AF-A0A291GXR4-F1
#
_entry.id   AF-A0A291GXR4-F1
#
_cell.length_a   1.000
_cell.length_b   1.000
_cell.length_c   1.000
_cell.angle_alpha   90.00
_cell.angle_beta   90.00
_cell.angle_gamma   90.00
#
_symmetry.space_group_name_H-M   'P 1'
#
loop_
_entity.id
_entity.type
_entity.pdbx_description
1 polymer ?
#
loop_
_entity_poly.entity_id
_entity_poly.type
_entity_poly.pdbx_seq_one_letter_code
_entity_poly.pdbx_strand_id
1 'polypeptide(L)'
;MTTSPSTAEDGARTDRAPLPAPPLRRILSHAALEARILLSNGEQLTVAIVLPALVLIGLWLLPLGRLDGVASIDTAVAATFATALISTSFTSQAIITGFDRRNGVLRWVATTPLGREGYLAGKILATLATHVLQVLVLGVIALIIGWRPDLLGLLGALPVWLAGTVAFGSLGLLIAGTLRTEAVLAVSNLLFVLLVAVGGVAFPAASYPRILRGLVDLLPSGALGELLRACLASGAFSIGSALVLLLWAVAGVLAVMRWFRWTDS
;
A
#
# COMPACT_ATOMS: atom_id res chain seq x y z
N MET A 1 23.47 -14.40 77.24
CA MET A 1 22.25 -14.21 76.41
C MET A 1 22.66 -13.31 75.26
N THR A 2 22.90 -13.92 74.10
CA THR A 2 23.53 -13.32 72.91
C THR A 2 22.49 -12.56 72.09
N THR A 3 22.71 -11.28 71.85
CA THR A 3 21.94 -10.48 70.89
C THR A 3 22.52 -10.68 69.49
N SER A 4 21.82 -11.43 68.63
CA SER A 4 22.14 -11.53 67.20
C SER A 4 21.86 -10.20 66.50
N PRO A 5 22.72 -9.74 65.58
CA PRO A 5 22.41 -8.61 64.72
C PRO A 5 21.40 -9.04 63.66
N SER A 6 20.33 -8.25 63.49
CA SER A 6 19.42 -8.33 62.36
C SER A 6 20.23 -8.05 61.09
N THR A 7 20.47 -9.10 60.30
CA THR A 7 20.96 -8.98 58.93
C THR A 7 19.87 -8.28 58.13
N ALA A 8 20.08 -7.01 57.82
CA ALA A 8 19.38 -6.31 56.76
C ALA A 8 19.71 -7.04 55.45
N GLU A 9 18.88 -8.00 55.05
CA GLU A 9 18.78 -8.43 53.67
C GLU A 9 18.17 -7.27 52.88
N ASP A 10 19.01 -6.30 52.54
CA ASP A 10 18.78 -5.41 51.41
C ASP A 10 18.96 -6.25 50.13
N GLY A 11 17.99 -7.14 49.92
CA GLY A 11 17.88 -7.93 48.70
C GLY A 11 17.60 -6.97 47.58
N ALA A 12 18.68 -6.54 46.91
CA ALA A 12 18.70 -5.74 45.71
C ALA A 12 17.55 -6.13 44.78
N ARG A 13 16.43 -5.40 44.86
CA ARG A 13 15.45 -5.37 43.78
C ARG A 13 16.20 -4.75 42.63
N THR A 14 16.69 -5.59 41.73
CA THR A 14 17.14 -5.13 40.43
C THR A 14 15.91 -4.47 39.80
N ASP A 15 15.84 -3.15 39.86
CA ASP A 15 14.95 -2.30 39.08
C ASP A 15 15.28 -2.50 37.60
N ARG A 16 14.96 -3.68 37.08
CA ARG A 16 14.92 -3.92 35.65
C ARG A 16 13.62 -3.31 35.18
N ALA A 17 13.61 -1.98 35.05
CA ALA A 17 12.59 -1.30 34.27
C ALA A 17 12.49 -2.05 32.93
N PRO A 18 11.33 -2.64 32.58
CA PRO A 18 11.23 -3.49 31.42
C PRO A 18 11.57 -2.67 30.17
N LEU A 19 12.66 -3.06 29.50
CA LEU A 19 13.10 -2.40 28.27
C LEU A 19 12.08 -2.67 27.16
N PRO A 20 11.86 -1.70 26.25
CA PRO A 20 11.04 -1.93 25.07
C PRO A 20 11.51 -3.14 24.27
N ALA A 21 10.57 -3.92 23.75
CA ALA A 21 10.90 -5.02 22.84
C ALA A 21 11.68 -4.52 21.60
N PRO A 22 12.47 -5.38 20.95
CA PRO A 22 13.23 -5.03 19.75
C PRO A 22 12.35 -4.40 18.65
N PRO A 23 12.88 -3.45 17.86
CA PRO A 23 12.09 -2.68 16.89
C PRO A 23 11.32 -3.55 15.91
N LEU A 24 11.97 -4.58 15.34
CA LEU A 24 11.35 -5.51 14.41
C LEU A 24 10.15 -6.24 15.04
N ARG A 25 10.27 -6.70 16.28
CA ARG A 25 9.18 -7.41 16.97
C ARG A 25 7.97 -6.49 17.16
N ARG A 26 8.20 -5.21 17.51
CA ARG A 26 7.11 -4.22 17.65
C ARG A 26 6.42 -3.96 16.32
N ILE A 27 7.18 -3.81 15.24
CA ILE A 27 6.65 -3.60 13.88
C ILE A 27 5.82 -4.79 13.44
N LEU A 28 6.33 -6.02 13.60
CA LEU A 28 5.62 -7.24 13.23
C LEU A 28 4.35 -7.43 14.08
N SER A 29 4.40 -7.14 15.37
CA SER A 29 3.21 -7.19 16.23
C SER A 29 2.15 -6.17 15.82
N HIS A 30 2.55 -4.95 15.48
CA HIS A 30 1.62 -3.94 14.97
C HIS A 30 1.05 -4.34 13.61
N ALA A 31 1.89 -4.81 12.68
CA ALA A 31 1.47 -5.32 11.38
C ALA A 31 0.48 -6.48 11.50
N ALA A 32 0.72 -7.42 12.42
CA ALA A 32 -0.16 -8.55 12.66
C ALA A 32 -1.52 -8.12 13.23
N LEU A 33 -1.55 -7.13 14.14
CA LEU A 33 -2.80 -6.57 14.64
C LEU A 33 -3.60 -5.91 13.53
N GLU A 34 -2.98 -5.01 12.77
CA GLU A 34 -3.59 -4.30 11.66
C GLU A 34 -4.09 -5.28 10.58
N ALA A 35 -3.27 -6.27 10.21
CA ALA A 35 -3.66 -7.31 9.26
C ALA A 35 -4.86 -8.11 9.77
N ARG A 36 -4.92 -8.46 11.06
CA ARG A 36 -6.08 -9.15 11.64
C ARG A 36 -7.34 -8.30 11.60
N ILE A 37 -7.24 -7.00 11.86
CA ILE A 37 -8.38 -6.06 11.78
C ILE A 37 -8.89 -5.95 10.34
N LEU A 38 -7.98 -5.81 9.38
CA LEU A 38 -8.33 -5.74 7.97
C LEU A 38 -8.95 -7.05 7.48
N LEU A 39 -8.37 -8.19 7.86
CA LEU A 39 -8.82 -9.52 7.44
C LEU A 39 -10.08 -10.01 8.17
N SER A 40 -10.39 -9.49 9.35
CA SER A 40 -11.64 -9.81 10.06
C SER A 40 -12.83 -8.99 9.55
N ASN A 41 -12.58 -7.89 8.85
CA ASN A 41 -13.63 -7.07 8.27
C ASN A 41 -14.07 -7.57 6.89
N GLY A 42 -14.79 -8.70 6.89
CA GLY A 42 -15.22 -9.39 5.68
C GLY A 42 -16.02 -8.52 4.71
N GLU A 43 -16.82 -7.57 5.20
CA GLU A 43 -17.59 -6.64 4.36
C GLU A 43 -16.65 -5.75 3.54
N GLN A 44 -15.68 -5.10 4.20
CA GLN A 44 -14.70 -4.25 3.50
C GLN A 44 -13.83 -5.07 2.55
N LEU A 45 -13.39 -6.27 2.94
CA LEU A 45 -12.62 -7.15 2.05
C LEU A 45 -13.42 -7.55 0.83
N THR A 46 -14.71 -7.86 1.00
CA THR A 46 -15.59 -8.22 -0.11
C THR A 46 -15.68 -7.07 -1.08
N VAL A 47 -15.94 -5.84 -0.63
CA VAL A 47 -15.99 -4.65 -1.49
C VAL A 47 -14.63 -4.38 -2.17
N ALA A 48 -13.53 -4.52 -1.42
CA ALA A 48 -12.17 -4.30 -1.91
C ALA A 48 -11.75 -5.32 -2.99
N ILE A 49 -12.34 -6.52 -3.02
CA ILE A 49 -12.09 -7.55 -4.03
C ILE A 49 -13.08 -7.44 -5.19
N VAL A 50 -14.36 -7.21 -4.90
CA VAL A 50 -15.44 -7.14 -5.89
C VAL A 50 -15.21 -5.98 -6.86
N LEU A 51 -14.83 -4.80 -6.37
CA LEU A 51 -14.65 -3.64 -7.25
C LEU A 51 -13.52 -3.88 -8.29
N PRO A 52 -12.30 -4.32 -7.92
CA PRO A 52 -11.30 -4.72 -8.90
C PRO A 52 -11.72 -5.89 -9.80
N ALA A 53 -12.49 -6.85 -9.27
CA ALA A 53 -13.02 -7.93 -10.11
C ALA A 53 -13.98 -7.40 -11.19
N LEU A 54 -14.84 -6.44 -10.86
CA LEU A 54 -15.70 -5.77 -11.83
C LEU A 54 -14.88 -4.98 -12.86
N VAL A 55 -13.80 -4.32 -12.44
CA VAL A 55 -12.87 -3.65 -13.35
C VAL A 55 -12.21 -4.66 -14.29
N LEU A 56 -11.78 -5.81 -13.79
CA LEU A 56 -11.20 -6.89 -14.60
C LEU A 56 -12.17 -7.37 -15.67
N ILE A 57 -13.40 -7.69 -15.27
CA ILE A 57 -14.43 -8.16 -16.20
C ILE A 57 -14.78 -7.05 -17.20
N GLY A 58 -14.91 -5.80 -16.75
CA GLY A 58 -15.19 -4.66 -17.61
C GLY A 58 -14.12 -4.42 -18.66
N LEU A 59 -12.84 -4.42 -18.28
CA LEU A 59 -11.70 -4.26 -19.19
C LEU A 59 -11.48 -5.47 -20.09
N TRP A 60 -11.86 -6.66 -19.63
CA TRP A 60 -11.84 -7.87 -20.47
C TRP A 60 -12.89 -7.79 -21.59
N LEU A 61 -14.11 -7.36 -21.26
CA LEU A 61 -15.22 -7.26 -22.22
C LEU A 61 -15.09 -6.07 -23.18
N LEU A 62 -14.63 -4.92 -22.68
CA LEU A 62 -14.55 -3.68 -23.45
C LEU A 62 -13.19 -3.51 -24.14
N PRO A 63 -13.12 -2.91 -25.34
CA PRO A 63 -11.87 -2.64 -26.03
C PRO A 63 -11.11 -1.42 -25.49
N LEU A 64 -11.11 -1.21 -24.17
CA LEU A 64 -10.51 -0.04 -23.53
C LEU A 64 -9.05 -0.32 -23.16
N GLY A 65 -8.15 0.60 -23.51
CA GLY A 65 -6.74 0.55 -23.09
C GLY A 65 -5.94 -0.62 -23.65
N ARG A 66 -6.45 -1.33 -24.68
CA ARG A 66 -5.77 -2.45 -25.33
C ARG A 66 -4.49 -1.97 -26.01
N LEU A 67 -3.44 -2.75 -25.88
CA LEU A 67 -2.21 -2.59 -26.65
C LEU A 67 -2.33 -3.39 -27.95
N ASP A 68 -1.98 -2.77 -29.08
CA ASP A 68 -1.96 -3.46 -30.37
C ASP A 68 -0.97 -4.65 -30.32
N GLY A 69 -1.45 -5.83 -30.73
CA GLY A 69 -0.65 -7.06 -30.74
C GLY A 69 -0.50 -7.79 -29.39
N VAL A 70 -1.14 -7.30 -28.32
CA VAL A 70 -1.14 -7.95 -26.99
C VAL A 70 -2.53 -8.50 -26.69
N ALA A 71 -2.61 -9.64 -25.98
CA ALA A 71 -3.89 -10.19 -25.57
C ALA A 71 -4.65 -9.20 -24.67
N SER A 72 -5.92 -8.96 -24.98
CA SER A 72 -6.77 -8.04 -24.20
C SER A 72 -6.82 -8.41 -22.73
N ILE A 73 -6.71 -9.69 -22.40
CA ILE A 73 -6.76 -10.18 -21.03
C ILE A 73 -5.51 -9.77 -20.24
N ASP A 74 -4.33 -9.82 -20.83
CA ASP A 74 -3.08 -9.51 -20.13
C ASP A 74 -3.01 -8.03 -19.74
N THR A 75 -3.46 -7.16 -20.65
CA THR A 75 -3.54 -5.72 -20.39
C THR A 75 -4.61 -5.40 -19.34
N ALA A 76 -5.76 -6.09 -19.39
CA ALA A 76 -6.82 -5.95 -18.38
C ALA A 76 -6.34 -6.39 -16.99
N VAL A 77 -5.61 -7.51 -16.90
CA VAL A 77 -5.05 -8.00 -15.63
C VAL A 77 -4.03 -7.02 -15.05
N ALA A 78 -3.11 -6.49 -15.88
CA ALA A 78 -2.14 -5.49 -15.42
C ALA A 78 -2.83 -4.23 -14.88
N ALA A 79 -3.82 -3.70 -15.61
CA ALA A 79 -4.58 -2.52 -15.20
C ALA A 79 -5.41 -2.77 -13.93
N THR A 80 -6.04 -3.94 -13.81
CA THR A 80 -6.78 -4.34 -12.61
C THR A 80 -5.86 -4.44 -11.41
N PHE A 81 -4.72 -5.11 -11.53
CA PHE A 81 -3.77 -5.26 -10.42
C PHE A 81 -3.21 -3.91 -9.97
N ALA A 82 -2.85 -3.03 -10.90
CA ALA A 82 -2.47 -1.65 -10.58
C ALA A 82 -3.58 -0.90 -9.85
N THR A 83 -4.82 -0.97 -10.36
CA THR A 83 -5.99 -0.31 -9.75
C THR A 83 -6.25 -0.82 -8.34
N ALA A 84 -6.20 -2.13 -8.15
CA ALA A 84 -6.43 -2.78 -6.88
C ALA A 84 -5.33 -2.42 -5.86
N LEU A 85 -4.06 -2.36 -6.29
CA LEU A 85 -2.96 -1.87 -5.45
C LEU A 85 -3.19 -0.44 -5.00
N ILE A 86 -3.53 0.48 -5.93
CA ILE A 86 -3.75 1.90 -5.60
C ILE A 86 -4.95 2.02 -4.65
N SER A 87 -6.06 1.34 -4.93
CA SER A 87 -7.25 1.35 -4.06
C SER A 87 -6.92 0.95 -2.62
N THR A 88 -6.20 -0.15 -2.45
CA THR A 88 -5.92 -0.73 -1.12
C THR A 88 -4.78 0.01 -0.42
N SER A 89 -3.66 0.27 -1.11
CA SER A 89 -2.48 0.90 -0.53
C SER A 89 -2.64 2.40 -0.33
N PHE A 90 -3.36 3.10 -1.19
CA PHE A 90 -3.53 4.56 -1.08
C PHE A 90 -4.88 4.91 -0.48
N THR A 91 -5.98 4.57 -1.15
CA THR A 91 -7.32 5.09 -0.77
C THR A 91 -7.79 4.54 0.56
N SER A 92 -7.79 3.21 0.72
CA SER A 92 -8.23 2.55 1.95
C SER A 92 -7.35 2.95 3.14
N GLN A 93 -6.04 2.89 2.97
CA GLN A 93 -5.08 3.31 4.00
C GLN A 93 -5.24 4.76 4.43
N ALA A 94 -5.41 5.69 3.47
CA ALA A 94 -5.62 7.09 3.78
C ALA A 94 -6.88 7.29 4.62
N ILE A 95 -8.00 6.71 4.18
CA ILE A 95 -9.30 6.85 4.83
C ILE A 95 -9.28 6.24 6.24
N ILE A 96 -8.86 4.98 6.37
CA ILE A 96 -8.81 4.27 7.65
C ILE A 96 -7.90 5.03 8.62
N THR A 97 -6.69 5.40 8.20
CA THR A 97 -5.76 6.13 9.05
C THR A 97 -6.28 7.53 9.41
N GLY A 98 -6.98 8.20 8.50
CA GLY A 98 -7.62 9.48 8.77
C GLY A 98 -8.72 9.38 9.82
N PHE A 99 -9.50 8.30 9.82
CA PHE A 99 -10.49 8.01 10.86
C PHE A 99 -9.85 7.59 12.18
N ASP A 100 -8.82 6.73 12.14
CA ASP A 100 -8.03 6.37 13.32
C ASP A 100 -7.48 7.62 14.02
N ARG A 101 -7.02 8.60 13.24
CA ARG A 101 -6.49 9.88 13.75
C ARG A 101 -7.57 10.69 14.45
N ARG A 102 -8.73 10.84 13.80
CA ARG A 102 -9.90 11.54 14.36
C ARG A 102 -10.43 10.89 15.63
N ASN A 103 -10.46 9.56 15.66
CA ASN A 103 -10.93 8.78 16.79
C ASN A 103 -9.90 8.68 17.94
N GLY A 104 -8.73 9.32 17.79
CA GLY A 104 -7.69 9.35 18.80
C GLY A 104 -6.87 8.06 18.91
N VAL A 105 -7.06 7.09 18.02
CA VAL A 105 -6.28 5.83 17.99
C VAL A 105 -4.79 6.14 17.86
N LEU A 106 -4.44 7.12 17.02
CA LEU A 106 -3.04 7.54 16.85
C LEU A 106 -2.43 8.16 18.12
N ARG A 107 -3.23 8.72 19.03
CA ARG A 107 -2.74 9.19 20.35
C ARG A 107 -2.30 8.03 21.22
N TRP A 108 -3.06 6.93 21.20
CA TRP A 108 -2.70 5.70 21.89
C TRP A 108 -1.47 5.03 21.28
N VAL A 109 -1.37 5.00 19.94
CA VAL A 109 -0.16 4.48 19.28
C VAL A 109 1.07 5.32 19.63
N ALA A 110 0.93 6.64 19.74
CA ALA A 110 2.02 7.55 20.10
C ALA A 110 2.58 7.35 21.52
N THR A 111 1.83 6.73 22.44
CA THR A 111 2.36 6.36 23.77
C THR A 111 3.15 5.04 23.76
N THR A 112 3.14 4.31 22.65
CA THR A 112 3.92 3.07 22.48
C THR A 112 5.32 3.38 21.92
N PRO A 113 6.33 2.52 22.15
CA PRO A 113 7.68 2.73 21.61
C PRO A 113 7.79 2.39 20.11
N LEU A 114 6.69 2.40 19.35
CA LEU A 114 6.65 2.04 17.93
C LEU A 114 7.27 3.14 17.03
N GLY A 115 7.03 4.41 17.36
CA GLY A 115 7.48 5.55 16.56
C GLY A 115 6.80 5.66 15.17
N ARG A 116 7.14 6.71 14.41
CA ARG A 116 6.58 6.95 13.06
C ARG A 116 7.05 5.92 12.05
N GLU A 117 8.34 5.58 12.08
CA GLU A 117 8.93 4.57 11.20
C GLU A 117 8.26 3.21 11.39
N GLY A 118 8.09 2.79 12.64
CA GLY A 118 7.47 1.51 12.96
C GLY A 118 5.98 1.46 12.62
N TYR A 119 5.27 2.59 12.77
CA TYR A 119 3.87 2.71 12.35
C TYR A 119 3.72 2.59 10.83
N LEU A 120 4.51 3.35 10.06
CA LEU A 120 4.53 3.27 8.60
C LEU A 120 4.87 1.85 8.14
N ALA A 121 5.96 1.27 8.65
CA ALA A 121 6.37 -0.09 8.29
C ALA A 121 5.30 -1.12 8.65
N GLY A 122 4.66 -0.99 9.81
CA GLY A 122 3.59 -1.91 10.23
C GLY A 122 2.34 -1.80 9.35
N LYS A 123 1.90 -0.59 8.98
CA LYS A 123 0.78 -0.38 8.06
C LYS A 123 1.09 -0.94 6.66
N ILE A 124 2.29 -0.73 6.14
CA ILE A 124 2.72 -1.30 4.84
C ILE A 124 2.72 -2.83 4.89
N LEU A 125 3.30 -3.43 5.93
CA LEU A 125 3.33 -4.89 6.10
C LEU A 125 1.93 -5.50 6.25
N ALA A 126 1.05 -4.82 7.00
CA ALA A 126 -0.35 -5.23 7.13
C ALA A 126 -1.08 -5.19 5.79
N THR A 127 -0.84 -4.14 4.99
CA THR A 127 -1.39 -4.00 3.64
C THR A 127 -0.92 -5.13 2.74
N LEU A 128 0.37 -5.48 2.79
CA LEU A 128 0.91 -6.60 2.01
C LEU A 128 0.22 -7.94 2.35
N ALA A 129 -0.16 -8.16 3.60
CA ALA A 129 -0.94 -9.36 3.96
C ALA A 129 -2.29 -9.41 3.24
N THR A 130 -2.99 -8.27 3.13
CA THR A 130 -4.25 -8.18 2.36
C THR A 130 -4.04 -8.29 0.85
N HIS A 131 -2.90 -7.79 0.34
CA HIS A 131 -2.54 -7.93 -1.08
C HIS A 131 -2.39 -9.40 -1.48
N VAL A 132 -1.89 -10.28 -0.60
CA VAL A 132 -1.80 -11.72 -0.90
C VAL A 132 -3.18 -12.27 -1.24
N LEU A 133 -4.20 -12.00 -0.41
CA LEU A 133 -5.57 -12.44 -0.67
C LEU A 133 -6.10 -11.86 -1.98
N GLN A 134 -5.92 -10.55 -2.20
CA GLN A 134 -6.39 -9.87 -3.40
C GLN A 134 -5.75 -10.42 -4.68
N VAL A 135 -4.43 -10.64 -4.68
CA VAL A 135 -3.69 -11.22 -5.81
C VAL A 135 -4.13 -12.66 -6.07
N LEU A 136 -4.33 -13.46 -5.02
CA LEU A 136 -4.83 -14.83 -5.18
C LEU A 136 -6.22 -14.86 -5.80
N VAL A 137 -7.17 -14.10 -5.27
CA VAL A 137 -8.56 -14.11 -5.76
C VAL A 137 -8.65 -13.57 -7.18
N LEU A 138 -8.08 -12.39 -7.45
CA LEU A 138 -8.10 -11.81 -8.79
C LEU A 138 -7.27 -12.64 -9.79
N GLY A 139 -6.17 -13.23 -9.35
CA GLY A 139 -5.35 -14.14 -10.15
C GLY A 139 -6.12 -15.40 -10.55
N VAL A 140 -6.86 -16.02 -9.63
CA VAL A 140 -7.73 -17.17 -9.93
C VAL A 140 -8.82 -16.79 -10.94
N ILE A 141 -9.50 -15.64 -10.74
CA ILE A 141 -10.50 -15.15 -11.69
C ILE A 141 -9.86 -14.95 -13.07
N ALA A 142 -8.69 -14.31 -13.13
CA ALA A 142 -7.94 -14.08 -14.35
C ALA A 142 -7.57 -15.41 -15.06
N LEU A 143 -7.08 -16.40 -14.32
CA LEU A 143 -6.74 -17.73 -14.87
C LEU A 143 -7.96 -18.45 -15.46
N ILE A 144 -9.14 -18.31 -14.84
CA ILE A 144 -10.41 -18.88 -15.31
C ILE A 144 -10.82 -18.25 -16.64
N ILE A 145 -10.72 -16.92 -16.78
CA ILE A 145 -11.07 -16.19 -18.00
C ILE A 145 -10.00 -16.28 -19.11
N GLY A 146 -8.92 -17.02 -18.87
CA GLY A 146 -7.93 -17.37 -19.90
C GLY A 146 -6.58 -16.65 -19.79
N TRP A 147 -6.31 -15.92 -18.71
CA TRP A 147 -4.98 -15.35 -18.46
C TRP A 147 -3.94 -16.48 -18.30
N ARG A 148 -2.76 -16.30 -18.91
CA ARG A 148 -1.67 -17.27 -18.89
C ARG A 148 -0.35 -16.52 -18.60
N PRO A 149 -0.08 -16.20 -17.32
CA PRO A 149 1.12 -15.47 -16.97
C PRO A 149 2.38 -16.31 -17.18
N ASP A 150 3.44 -15.66 -17.65
CA ASP A 150 4.78 -16.22 -17.58
C ASP A 150 5.37 -16.08 -16.16
N LEU A 151 6.13 -17.08 -15.72
CA LEU A 151 6.71 -17.11 -14.38
C LEU A 151 7.74 -15.99 -14.18
N LEU A 152 8.55 -15.66 -15.21
CA LEU A 152 9.51 -14.56 -15.12
C LEU A 152 8.78 -13.22 -15.03
N GLY A 153 7.67 -13.08 -15.75
CA GLY A 153 6.76 -11.94 -15.64
C GLY A 153 6.24 -11.74 -14.21
N LEU A 154 5.75 -12.80 -13.56
CA LEU A 154 5.29 -12.75 -12.17
C LEU A 154 6.41 -12.37 -11.19
N LEU A 155 7.60 -12.96 -11.35
CA LEU A 155 8.77 -12.66 -10.52
C LEU A 155 9.23 -11.21 -10.72
N GLY A 156 9.20 -10.69 -11.95
CA GLY A 156 9.51 -9.30 -12.27
C GLY A 156 8.47 -8.32 -11.71
N ALA A 157 7.21 -8.72 -11.61
CA ALA A 157 6.15 -7.89 -11.02
C ALA A 157 6.30 -7.73 -9.51
N LEU A 158 6.95 -8.67 -8.80
CA LEU A 158 7.10 -8.63 -7.35
C LEU A 158 7.81 -7.36 -6.82
N PRO A 159 9.02 -6.98 -7.28
CA PRO A 159 9.67 -5.75 -6.83
C PRO A 159 8.87 -4.49 -7.21
N VAL A 160 8.20 -4.49 -8.37
CA VAL A 160 7.32 -3.41 -8.81
C VAL A 160 6.14 -3.26 -7.85
N TRP A 161 5.53 -4.38 -7.46
CA TRP A 161 4.41 -4.42 -6.51
C TRP A 161 4.81 -3.91 -5.13
N LEU A 162 5.99 -4.31 -4.63
CA LEU A 162 6.51 -3.84 -3.35
C LEU A 162 6.81 -2.33 -3.38
N ALA A 163 7.49 -1.85 -4.42
CA ALA A 163 7.77 -0.41 -4.59
C ALA A 163 6.48 0.40 -4.71
N GLY A 164 5.50 -0.10 -5.49
CA GLY A 164 4.17 0.49 -5.60
C GLY A 164 3.45 0.56 -4.25
N THR A 165 3.46 -0.53 -3.48
CA THR A 165 2.82 -0.58 -2.16
C THR A 165 3.44 0.48 -1.22
N VAL A 166 4.77 0.63 -1.22
CA VAL A 166 5.45 1.66 -0.42
C VAL A 166 5.12 3.07 -0.90
N ALA A 167 5.16 3.32 -2.22
CA ALA A 167 4.82 4.62 -2.80
C ALA A 167 3.39 5.05 -2.48
N PHE A 168 2.41 4.21 -2.78
CA PHE A 168 0.99 4.51 -2.57
C PHE A 168 0.61 4.48 -1.08
N GLY A 169 1.17 3.56 -0.31
CA GLY A 169 1.00 3.49 1.14
C GLY A 169 1.52 4.72 1.86
N SER A 170 2.72 5.18 1.53
CA SER A 170 3.28 6.39 2.13
C SER A 170 2.52 7.66 1.70
N LEU A 171 2.08 7.76 0.44
CA LEU A 171 1.20 8.85 0.00
C LEU A 171 -0.15 8.86 0.75
N GLY A 172 -0.76 7.68 0.94
CA GLY A 172 -2.00 7.56 1.68
C GLY A 172 -1.85 7.99 3.14
N LEU A 173 -0.78 7.53 3.80
CA LEU A 173 -0.45 7.94 5.17
C LEU A 173 -0.12 9.44 5.26
N LEU A 174 0.56 10.00 4.26
CA LEU A 174 0.85 11.43 4.20
C LEU A 174 -0.43 12.25 4.17
N ILE A 175 -1.39 11.90 3.31
CA ILE A 175 -2.70 12.55 3.24
C ILE A 175 -3.43 12.41 4.57
N ALA A 176 -3.48 11.20 5.12
CA ALA A 176 -4.14 10.93 6.39
C ALA A 176 -3.57 11.74 7.56
N GLY A 177 -2.25 11.93 7.59
CA GLY A 177 -1.53 12.64 8.64
C GLY A 177 -1.45 14.16 8.46
N THR A 178 -1.86 14.71 7.31
CA THR A 178 -1.76 16.15 7.00
C THR A 178 -3.10 16.83 6.79
N LEU A 179 -4.12 16.12 6.32
CA LEU A 179 -5.44 16.67 6.04
C LEU A 179 -6.45 16.28 7.13
N ARG A 180 -7.49 17.10 7.28
CA ARG A 180 -8.68 16.76 8.09
C ARG A 180 -9.40 15.55 7.51
N THR A 181 -9.97 14.69 8.35
CA THR A 181 -10.60 13.42 7.93
C THR A 181 -11.68 13.61 6.84
N GLU A 182 -12.45 14.69 6.88
CA GLU A 182 -13.43 14.99 5.82
C GLU A 182 -12.74 15.23 4.46
N ALA A 183 -11.62 15.96 4.47
CA ALA A 183 -10.81 16.21 3.28
C ALA A 183 -10.06 14.94 2.83
N VAL A 184 -9.58 14.11 3.75
CA VAL A 184 -8.96 12.82 3.43
C VAL A 184 -9.90 11.96 2.59
N LEU A 185 -11.17 11.85 2.98
CA LEU A 185 -12.15 11.05 2.23
C LEU A 185 -12.36 11.59 0.81
N ALA A 186 -12.58 12.90 0.67
CA ALA A 186 -12.82 13.53 -0.63
C ALA A 186 -11.58 13.48 -1.54
N VAL A 187 -10.42 13.88 -1.01
CA VAL A 187 -9.15 13.97 -1.77
C VAL A 187 -8.67 12.58 -2.18
N SER A 188 -8.74 11.58 -1.30
CA SER A 188 -8.27 10.23 -1.63
C SER A 188 -9.10 9.59 -2.75
N ASN A 189 -10.43 9.73 -2.71
CA ASN A 189 -11.29 9.21 -3.77
C ASN A 189 -11.11 9.98 -5.10
N LEU A 190 -10.98 11.31 -5.05
CA LEU A 190 -10.71 12.11 -6.26
C LEU A 190 -9.36 11.72 -6.88
N LEU A 191 -8.31 11.64 -6.07
CA LEU A 191 -6.98 11.24 -6.54
C LEU A 191 -6.98 9.81 -7.07
N PHE A 192 -7.68 8.88 -6.43
CA PHE A 192 -7.85 7.52 -6.93
C PHE A 192 -8.40 7.50 -8.36
N VAL A 193 -9.52 8.21 -8.58
CA VAL A 193 -10.13 8.29 -9.92
C VAL A 193 -9.16 8.91 -10.92
N LEU A 194 -8.50 10.02 -10.56
CA LEU A 194 -7.54 10.68 -11.45
C LEU A 194 -6.35 9.79 -11.79
N LEU A 195 -5.76 9.11 -10.80
CA LEU A 195 -4.61 8.22 -10.99
C LEU A 195 -4.95 7.00 -11.84
N VAL A 196 -6.16 6.44 -11.67
CA VAL A 196 -6.59 5.26 -12.43
C VAL A 196 -7.01 5.63 -13.85
N ALA A 197 -7.89 6.64 -14.00
CA ALA A 197 -8.47 7.01 -15.29
C ALA A 197 -7.50 7.79 -16.18
N VAL A 198 -6.74 8.73 -15.60
CA VAL A 198 -5.88 9.67 -16.33
C VAL A 198 -4.40 9.42 -16.05
N GLY A 199 -4.07 8.87 -14.89
CA GLY A 199 -2.69 8.65 -14.43
C GLY A 199 -2.00 7.42 -15.02
N GLY A 200 -2.36 6.98 -16.22
CA GLY A 200 -1.63 5.94 -16.95
C GLY A 200 -1.92 4.49 -16.54
N VAL A 201 -2.90 4.22 -15.68
CA VAL A 201 -3.28 2.84 -15.31
C VAL A 201 -4.25 2.25 -16.33
N ALA A 202 -5.40 2.90 -16.56
CA ALA A 202 -6.41 2.42 -17.49
C ALA A 202 -5.95 2.53 -18.96
N PHE A 203 -5.20 3.58 -19.29
CA PHE A 203 -4.68 3.83 -20.64
C PHE A 203 -3.16 3.92 -20.61
N PRO A 204 -2.46 3.28 -21.57
CA PRO A 204 -1.01 3.43 -21.72
C PRO A 204 -0.61 4.90 -21.90
N ALA A 205 0.54 5.29 -21.37
CA ALA A 205 1.05 6.66 -21.50
C ALA A 205 1.24 7.08 -22.98
N ALA A 206 1.54 6.12 -23.86
CA ALA A 206 1.67 6.33 -25.30
C ALA A 206 0.38 6.82 -25.98
N SER A 207 -0.80 6.58 -25.37
CA SER A 207 -2.09 7.04 -25.88
C SER A 207 -2.35 8.53 -25.63
N TYR A 208 -1.52 9.19 -24.82
CA TYR A 208 -1.70 10.60 -24.47
C TYR A 208 -0.95 11.54 -25.43
N PRO A 209 -1.46 12.78 -25.66
CA PRO A 209 -0.72 13.85 -26.31
C PRO A 209 0.63 14.10 -25.65
N ARG A 210 1.64 14.50 -26.42
CA ARG A 210 3.06 14.60 -25.99
C ARG A 210 3.26 15.31 -24.64
N ILE A 211 2.52 16.39 -24.39
CA ILE A 211 2.60 17.18 -23.15
C ILE A 211 2.07 16.37 -21.96
N LEU A 212 0.90 15.75 -22.11
CA LEU A 212 0.28 14.94 -21.05
C LEU A 212 1.05 13.65 -20.80
N ARG A 213 1.63 13.05 -21.84
CA ARG A 213 2.47 11.86 -21.72
C ARG A 213 3.63 12.07 -20.75
N GLY A 214 4.37 13.18 -20.89
CA GLY A 214 5.48 13.49 -19.98
C GLY A 214 5.04 13.66 -18.53
N LEU A 215 3.84 14.20 -18.28
CA LEU A 215 3.29 14.29 -16.93
C LEU A 215 2.91 12.92 -16.38
N VAL A 216 2.23 12.08 -17.18
CA VAL A 216 1.83 10.73 -16.78
C VAL A 216 3.05 9.85 -16.49
N ASP A 217 4.11 9.97 -17.28
CA ASP A 217 5.36 9.22 -17.08
C ASP A 217 6.08 9.57 -15.77
N LEU A 218 5.81 10.77 -15.22
CA LEU A 218 6.35 11.22 -13.92
C LEU A 218 5.44 10.88 -12.73
N LEU A 219 4.20 10.44 -12.97
CA LEU A 219 3.29 10.01 -11.92
C LEU A 219 3.63 8.59 -11.43
N PRO A 220 3.47 8.30 -10.13
CA PRO A 220 3.71 6.95 -9.61
C PRO A 220 2.73 5.93 -10.21
N SER A 221 1.51 6.36 -10.57
CA SER A 221 0.50 5.49 -11.21
C SER A 221 0.85 5.14 -12.64
N GLY A 222 1.45 6.08 -13.39
CA GLY A 222 1.88 5.87 -14.76
C GLY A 222 3.07 4.91 -14.79
N ALA A 223 4.04 5.16 -13.92
CA ALA A 223 5.17 4.27 -13.71
C ALA A 223 4.73 2.85 -13.29
N LEU A 224 3.83 2.72 -12.31
CA LEU A 224 3.29 1.43 -11.86
C LEU A 224 2.56 0.71 -13.00
N GLY A 225 1.67 1.40 -13.71
CA GLY A 225 0.89 0.82 -14.80
C GLY A 225 1.78 0.32 -15.93
N GLU A 226 2.81 1.08 -16.31
CA GLU A 226 3.76 0.69 -17.35
C GLU A 226 4.59 -0.52 -16.94
N LEU A 227 5.13 -0.54 -15.72
CA LEU A 227 5.94 -1.65 -15.23
C LEU A 227 5.11 -2.93 -15.07
N LEU A 228 3.88 -2.85 -14.58
CA LEU A 228 3.01 -4.02 -14.47
C LEU A 228 2.56 -4.53 -15.84
N ARG A 229 2.32 -3.65 -16.83
CA ARG A 229 2.11 -4.10 -18.22
C ARG A 229 3.35 -4.76 -18.80
N ALA A 230 4.54 -4.22 -18.54
CA ALA A 230 5.79 -4.84 -18.97
C ALA A 230 5.94 -6.27 -18.42
N CYS A 231 5.66 -6.44 -17.13
CA CYS A 231 5.78 -7.74 -16.47
C CYS A 231 4.67 -8.73 -16.82
N LEU A 232 3.41 -8.29 -16.94
CA LEU A 232 2.25 -9.19 -17.02
C LEU A 232 1.63 -9.30 -18.42
N ALA A 233 2.03 -8.42 -19.35
CA ALA A 233 1.52 -8.34 -20.71
C ALA A 233 2.63 -8.30 -21.77
N SER A 234 3.80 -8.87 -21.45
CA SER A 234 4.96 -9.00 -22.34
C SER A 234 5.50 -7.67 -22.91
N GLY A 235 5.35 -6.57 -22.17
CA GLY A 235 5.86 -5.26 -22.58
C GLY A 235 7.35 -5.05 -22.25
N ALA A 236 7.94 -4.01 -22.81
CA ALA A 236 9.33 -3.66 -22.54
C ALA A 236 9.50 -3.03 -21.14
N PHE A 237 10.42 -3.57 -20.34
CA PHE A 237 10.68 -3.04 -19.01
C PHE A 237 11.42 -1.70 -19.07
N SER A 238 10.77 -0.63 -18.59
CA SER A 238 11.34 0.73 -18.56
C SER A 238 12.08 1.00 -17.26
N ILE A 239 13.41 1.14 -17.36
CA ILE A 239 14.25 1.55 -16.21
C ILE A 239 13.84 2.95 -15.71
N GLY A 240 13.45 3.86 -16.61
CA GLY A 240 12.97 5.19 -16.24
C GLY A 240 11.73 5.13 -15.34
N SER A 241 10.75 4.31 -15.71
CA SER A 241 9.54 4.11 -14.90
C SER A 241 9.87 3.47 -13.55
N ALA A 242 10.81 2.52 -13.50
CA ALA A 242 11.27 1.92 -12.25
C ALA A 242 11.91 2.96 -11.31
N LEU A 243 12.74 3.86 -11.85
CA LEU A 243 13.34 4.95 -11.09
C LEU A 243 12.30 5.95 -10.58
N VAL A 244 11.30 6.31 -11.40
CA VAL A 244 10.21 7.20 -10.98
C VAL A 244 9.43 6.58 -9.83
N LEU A 245 9.05 5.30 -9.94
CA LEU A 245 8.30 4.62 -8.88
C LEU A 245 9.11 4.52 -7.59
N LEU A 246 10.41 4.19 -7.69
CA LEU A 246 11.30 4.14 -6.54
C LEU A 246 11.50 5.52 -5.90
N LEU A 247 11.63 6.57 -6.71
CA LEU A 247 11.74 7.95 -6.23
C LEU A 247 10.48 8.35 -5.44
N TRP A 248 9.29 8.01 -5.94
CA TRP A 248 8.05 8.24 -5.21
C TRP A 248 7.95 7.43 -3.92
N ALA A 249 8.41 6.18 -3.92
CA ALA A 249 8.47 5.36 -2.70
C ALA A 249 9.37 6.00 -1.63
N VAL A 250 10.58 6.42 -2.02
CA VAL A 250 11.54 7.07 -1.11
C VAL A 250 11.02 8.43 -0.66
N ALA A 251 10.59 9.28 -1.58
CA ALA A 251 10.09 10.62 -1.28
C ALA A 251 8.84 10.57 -0.39
N GLY A 252 7.92 9.63 -0.64
CA GLY A 252 6.74 9.42 0.18
C GLY A 252 7.09 9.01 1.61
N VAL A 253 8.01 8.06 1.80
CA VAL A 253 8.50 7.66 3.14
C VAL A 253 9.09 8.86 3.88
N LEU A 254 9.99 9.62 3.23
CA LEU A 254 10.62 10.81 3.81
C LEU A 254 9.58 11.89 4.17
N ALA A 255 8.59 12.10 3.31
CA ALA A 255 7.49 13.03 3.52
C ALA A 255 6.66 12.62 4.76
N VAL A 256 6.32 11.34 4.91
CA VAL A 256 5.63 10.83 6.11
C VAL A 256 6.47 11.07 7.35
N MET A 257 7.77 10.75 7.35
CA MET A 257 8.63 10.98 8.51
C MET A 257 8.65 12.45 8.93
N ARG A 258 8.65 13.36 7.96
CA ARG A 258 8.76 14.81 8.20
C ARG A 258 7.45 15.48 8.59
N TRP A 259 6.33 15.08 7.99
CA TRP A 259 5.06 15.82 8.05
C TRP A 259 3.92 15.08 8.72
N PHE A 260 4.01 13.78 8.96
CA PHE A 260 2.93 13.02 9.57
C PHE A 260 2.65 13.49 11.01
N ARG A 261 1.39 13.86 11.26
CA ARG A 261 0.91 14.30 12.58
C ARG A 261 0.03 13.23 13.22
N TRP A 262 0.24 13.01 14.51
CA TRP A 262 -0.52 12.04 15.31
C TRP A 262 -1.89 12.57 15.75
N THR A 263 -2.09 13.89 15.76
CA THR A 263 -3.27 14.55 16.31
C THR A 263 -3.81 15.61 15.36
N ASP A 264 -5.14 15.72 15.30
CA ASP A 264 -5.80 16.97 14.91
C ASP A 264 -5.50 17.99 16.01
N SER A 265 -4.65 18.97 15.71
CA SER A 265 -4.37 20.13 16.58
C SER A 265 -4.65 21.36 15.74
#